data_AF-A0A660QFG6-F1
#
_entry.id   AF-A0A660QFG6-F1
#
_cell.length_a   1.000
_cell.length_b   1.000
_cell.length_c   1.000
_cell.angle_alpha   90.00
_cell.angle_beta   90.00
_cell.angle_gamma   90.00
#
_symmetry.space_group_name_H-M   'P 1'
#
loop_
_entity.id
_entity.type
_entity.pdbx_description
1 polymer ?
#
loop_
_entity_poly.entity_id
_entity_poly.type
_entity_poly.pdbx_seq_one_letter_code
_entity_poly.pdbx_strand_id
1 'polypeptide(L)'
;SESFWTLVLALALAVGLFLILPVFLVGLFKPLKDNEFLFSLTEGFFRVGLFLIYVAVISTFKDVKRLFQYHGAEHKTIHAFEASEPLVVQNIKKHSTIHPRCGTNFIMIFLIVSVIVFSLLGIAGPLSAIERVISRVVLIPIVMGLSYEFLRAASKGSRLLRVLSLPGLILQKMTTAEPDEKQIETAISALQAAIEEQNTSQQEIEKEGPEFFG
;
A
#
# COMPACT_ATOMS: atom_id res chain seq x y z
N SER A 1 7.50 -5.74 -30.18
CA SER A 1 6.34 -6.66 -30.17
C SER A 1 6.23 -7.41 -28.85
N GLU A 2 7.34 -7.86 -28.26
CA GLU A 2 7.34 -8.62 -26.98
C GLU A 2 6.82 -7.82 -25.78
N SER A 3 7.28 -6.58 -25.56
CA SER A 3 6.83 -5.74 -24.43
C SER A 3 5.33 -5.40 -24.47
N PHE A 4 4.73 -5.36 -25.67
CA PHE A 4 3.30 -5.15 -25.82
C PHE A 4 2.52 -6.37 -25.32
N TRP A 5 2.92 -7.58 -25.73
CA TRP A 5 2.25 -8.81 -25.29
C TRP A 5 2.42 -9.07 -23.79
N THR A 6 3.58 -8.76 -23.22
CA THR A 6 3.76 -8.86 -21.75
C THR A 6 2.87 -7.88 -21.00
N LEU A 7 2.70 -6.65 -21.52
CA LEU A 7 1.80 -5.67 -20.92
C LEU A 7 0.34 -6.12 -20.99
N VAL A 8 -0.10 -6.60 -22.17
CA VAL A 8 -1.45 -7.13 -22.36
C VAL A 8 -1.72 -8.30 -21.41
N LEU A 9 -0.78 -9.24 -21.29
CA LEU A 9 -0.90 -10.38 -20.39
C LEU A 9 -0.96 -9.93 -18.92
N ALA A 10 -0.08 -9.01 -18.50
CA ALA A 10 -0.08 -8.49 -17.14
C ALA A 10 -1.40 -7.78 -16.79
N LEU A 11 -1.93 -6.98 -17.71
CA LEU A 11 -3.22 -6.31 -17.54
C LEU A 11 -4.38 -7.33 -17.48
N ALA A 12 -4.39 -8.32 -18.37
CA ALA A 12 -5.39 -9.37 -18.38
C ALA A 12 -5.37 -10.18 -17.07
N LEU A 13 -4.19 -10.53 -16.56
CA LEU A 13 -4.05 -11.21 -15.27
C LEU A 13 -4.51 -10.32 -14.12
N ALA A 14 -4.17 -9.03 -14.12
CA ALA A 14 -4.61 -8.10 -13.08
C ALA A 14 -6.14 -7.97 -13.04
N VAL A 15 -6.78 -7.75 -14.19
CA VAL A 15 -8.25 -7.69 -14.30
C VAL A 15 -8.89 -9.03 -13.94
N GLY A 16 -8.34 -10.13 -14.45
CA GLY A 16 -8.84 -11.48 -14.19
C GLY A 16 -8.79 -11.83 -12.70
N LEU A 17 -7.64 -11.66 -12.06
CA LEU A 17 -7.41 -12.06 -10.66
C LEU A 17 -8.08 -11.13 -9.65
N PHE A 18 -8.05 -9.80 -9.87
CA PHE A 18 -8.47 -8.84 -8.85
C PHE A 18 -9.86 -8.24 -9.06
N LEU A 19 -10.43 -8.33 -10.28
CA LEU A 19 -11.77 -7.84 -10.56
C LEU A 19 -12.77 -8.96 -10.85
N ILE A 20 -12.43 -9.88 -11.76
CA ILE A 20 -13.36 -10.91 -12.24
C ILE A 20 -13.46 -12.06 -11.23
N LEU A 21 -12.32 -12.61 -10.81
CA LEU A 21 -12.26 -13.81 -9.97
C LEU A 21 -12.97 -13.65 -8.62
N PRO A 22 -12.84 -12.54 -7.86
CA PRO A 22 -13.55 -12.38 -6.59
C PRO A 22 -15.07 -12.35 -6.77
N VAL A 23 -15.55 -11.63 -7.79
CA VAL A 23 -16.98 -11.56 -8.14
C VAL A 23 -17.51 -12.93 -8.55
N PHE A 24 -16.75 -13.67 -9.35
CA PHE A 24 -17.11 -15.03 -9.77
C PHE A 24 -17.22 -15.98 -8.57
N LEU A 25 -16.20 -16.01 -7.69
CA LEU A 25 -16.16 -16.88 -6.52
C LEU A 25 -17.35 -16.62 -5.58
N VAL A 26 -17.63 -15.35 -5.27
CA VAL A 26 -18.78 -14.99 -4.42
C VAL A 26 -20.11 -15.28 -5.12
N GLY A 27 -20.17 -15.10 -6.43
CA GLY A 27 -21.31 -15.45 -7.27
C GLY A 27 -21.67 -16.95 -7.29
N LEU A 28 -20.82 -17.85 -6.78
CA LEU A 28 -21.17 -19.26 -6.61
C LEU A 28 -22.10 -19.48 -5.41
N PHE A 29 -22.11 -18.57 -4.43
CA PHE A 29 -22.91 -18.67 -3.22
C PHE A 29 -24.28 -18.01 -3.41
N LYS A 30 -25.31 -18.83 -3.70
CA LYS A 30 -26.68 -18.35 -3.93
C LYS A 30 -27.23 -17.44 -2.81
N PRO A 31 -27.08 -17.75 -1.51
CA PRO A 31 -27.65 -16.91 -0.44
C PRO A 31 -27.06 -15.50 -0.37
N LEU A 32 -25.85 -15.29 -0.89
CA LEU A 32 -25.22 -13.97 -0.90
C LEU A 32 -25.78 -13.07 -2.01
N LYS A 33 -26.43 -13.63 -3.03
CA LYS A 33 -26.99 -12.85 -4.15
C LYS A 33 -28.21 -12.04 -3.76
N ASP A 34 -28.95 -12.50 -2.75
CA ASP A 34 -30.18 -11.86 -2.29
C ASP A 34 -29.88 -10.68 -1.34
N ASN A 35 -28.64 -10.56 -0.87
CA ASN A 35 -28.20 -9.48 0.00
C ASN A 35 -26.94 -8.82 -0.55
N GLU A 36 -27.14 -7.70 -1.24
CA GLU A 36 -26.09 -6.94 -1.92
C GLU A 36 -24.97 -6.45 -0.99
N PHE A 37 -25.31 -6.04 0.23
CA PHE A 37 -24.33 -5.67 1.25
C PHE A 37 -23.43 -6.86 1.58
N LEU A 38 -24.00 -8.02 1.89
CA LEU A 38 -23.24 -9.23 2.21
C LEU A 38 -22.42 -9.73 1.01
N PHE A 39 -22.95 -9.60 -0.21
CA PHE A 39 -22.22 -9.90 -1.43
C PHE A 39 -20.95 -9.05 -1.54
N SER A 40 -21.10 -7.72 -1.45
CA SER A 40 -20.00 -6.76 -1.61
C SER A 40 -18.98 -6.87 -0.47
N LEU A 41 -19.44 -7.13 0.76
CA LEU A 41 -18.57 -7.39 1.90
C LEU A 41 -17.72 -8.64 1.70
N THR A 42 -18.35 -9.74 1.31
CA THR A 42 -17.68 -11.01 1.07
C THR A 42 -16.71 -10.89 -0.10
N GLU A 43 -17.11 -10.25 -1.20
CA GLU A 43 -16.25 -9.99 -2.36
C GLU A 43 -15.00 -9.20 -1.98
N GLY A 44 -15.17 -8.14 -1.18
CA GLY A 44 -14.05 -7.35 -0.65
C GLY A 44 -13.07 -8.19 0.17
N PHE A 45 -13.55 -9.07 1.06
CA PHE A 45 -12.69 -9.97 1.83
C PHE A 45 -11.98 -11.00 0.96
N PHE A 46 -12.66 -11.59 -0.03
CA PHE A 46 -12.03 -12.48 -1.00
C PHE A 46 -10.93 -11.77 -1.77
N ARG A 47 -11.14 -10.52 -2.18
CA ARG A 47 -10.12 -9.71 -2.87
C ARG A 47 -8.91 -9.44 -1.99
N VAL A 48 -9.11 -9.08 -0.72
CA VAL A 48 -8.01 -8.89 0.24
C VAL A 48 -7.25 -10.21 0.44
N GLY A 49 -7.95 -11.32 0.64
CA GLY A 49 -7.32 -12.64 0.77
C GLY A 49 -6.52 -13.03 -0.46
N LEU A 50 -7.07 -12.82 -1.66
CA LEU A 50 -6.39 -13.07 -2.93
C LEU A 50 -5.15 -12.20 -3.10
N PHE A 51 -5.22 -10.92 -2.70
CA PHE A 51 -4.06 -10.03 -2.69
C PHE A 51 -2.95 -10.55 -1.76
N LEU A 52 -3.28 -10.97 -0.54
CA LEU A 52 -2.31 -11.54 0.38
C LEU A 52 -1.68 -12.82 -0.16
N ILE A 53 -2.49 -13.73 -0.73
CA ILE A 53 -1.99 -14.95 -1.38
C ILE A 53 -1.06 -14.61 -2.55
N TYR A 54 -1.46 -13.66 -3.39
CA TYR A 54 -0.64 -13.20 -4.51
C TYR A 54 0.71 -12.67 -4.03
N VAL A 55 0.73 -11.76 -3.04
CA VAL A 55 1.96 -11.23 -2.45
C VAL A 55 2.81 -12.36 -1.86
N ALA A 56 2.20 -13.31 -1.15
CA ALA A 56 2.92 -14.46 -0.59
C ALA A 56 3.59 -15.29 -1.69
N VAL A 57 2.91 -15.57 -2.80
CA VAL A 57 3.46 -16.35 -3.91
C VAL A 57 4.62 -15.61 -4.56
N ILE A 58 4.45 -14.34 -4.94
CA ILE A 58 5.51 -13.59 -5.62
C ILE A 58 6.70 -13.31 -4.71
N SER A 59 6.51 -13.26 -3.39
CA SER A 59 7.60 -13.09 -2.41
C SER A 59 8.66 -14.20 -2.49
N THR A 60 8.29 -15.36 -3.04
CA THR A 60 9.20 -16.49 -3.25
C THR A 60 10.15 -16.30 -4.44
N PHE A 61 9.85 -15.37 -5.35
CA PHE A 61 10.66 -15.12 -6.54
C PHE A 61 11.91 -14.34 -6.17
N LYS A 62 13.07 -14.72 -6.73
CA LYS A 62 14.38 -14.16 -6.36
C LYS A 62 14.44 -12.65 -6.52
N ASP A 63 13.92 -12.13 -7.62
CA ASP A 63 13.94 -10.69 -7.91
C ASP A 63 13.03 -9.89 -6.98
N VAL A 64 11.86 -10.45 -6.65
CA VAL A 64 10.92 -9.84 -5.70
C VAL A 64 11.48 -9.88 -4.28
N LYS A 65 12.13 -10.97 -3.89
CA LYS A 65 12.84 -11.05 -2.61
C LYS A 65 13.94 -9.98 -2.53
N ARG A 66 14.70 -9.78 -3.62
CA ARG A 66 15.71 -8.71 -3.71
C ARG A 66 15.08 -7.33 -3.53
N LEU A 67 13.93 -7.07 -4.15
CA LEU A 67 13.16 -5.84 -3.97
C LEU A 67 12.73 -5.63 -2.51
N PHE A 68 12.20 -6.67 -1.85
CA PHE A 68 11.79 -6.60 -0.44
C PHE A 68 12.97 -6.39 0.51
N GLN A 69 14.18 -6.81 0.14
CA GLN A 69 15.39 -6.47 0.88
C GLN A 69 15.73 -4.98 0.76
N TYR A 70 15.65 -4.39 -0.44
CA TYR A 70 15.84 -2.94 -0.60
C TYR A 70 14.82 -2.13 0.22
N HIS A 71 13.56 -2.59 0.24
CA HIS A 71 12.54 -2.00 1.09
C HIS A 71 12.87 -2.15 2.59
N GLY A 72 13.38 -3.31 3.01
CA GLY A 72 13.89 -3.49 4.37
C GLY A 72 15.06 -2.56 4.71
N ALA A 73 15.96 -2.32 3.76
CA ALA A 73 17.07 -1.37 3.91
C ALA A 73 16.58 0.06 4.13
N GLU A 74 15.62 0.52 3.33
CA GLU A 74 14.97 1.83 3.49
C GLU A 74 14.42 1.99 4.91
N HIS A 75 13.62 1.04 5.38
CA HIS A 75 13.03 1.09 6.72
C HIS A 75 14.08 1.16 7.83
N LYS A 76 15.13 0.33 7.75
CA LYS A 76 16.19 0.34 8.75
C LYS A 76 16.97 1.65 8.75
N THR A 77 17.25 2.20 7.57
CA THR A 77 17.97 3.48 7.43
C THR A 77 17.13 4.64 7.98
N ILE A 78 15.82 4.66 7.68
CA ILE A 78 14.90 5.65 8.24
C ILE A 78 14.83 5.54 9.78
N HIS A 79 14.75 4.33 10.34
CA HIS A 79 14.77 4.15 11.80
C HIS A 79 16.06 4.71 12.43
N ALA A 80 17.24 4.43 11.84
CA ALA A 80 18.51 4.96 12.33
C ALA A 80 18.54 6.50 12.27
N PHE A 81 18.00 7.08 11.18
CA PHE A 81 17.88 8.52 11.03
C PHE A 81 16.93 9.13 12.09
N GLU A 82 15.75 8.54 12.31
CA GLU A 82 14.79 8.97 13.33
C GLU A 82 15.36 8.85 14.75
N ALA A 83 16.21 7.84 14.99
CA ALA A 83 16.92 7.66 16.24
C ALA A 83 18.12 8.62 16.41
N SER A 84 18.39 9.48 15.42
CA SER A 84 19.55 10.38 15.37
C SER A 84 20.89 9.65 15.52
N GLU A 85 20.96 8.40 15.04
CA GLU A 85 22.18 7.61 15.04
C GLU A 85 23.04 7.93 13.80
N PRO A 86 24.38 7.79 13.88
CA PRO A 86 25.23 7.86 12.71
C PRO A 86 24.79 6.84 11.64
N LEU A 87 24.60 7.31 10.40
CA LEU A 87 24.18 6.51 9.24
C LEU A 87 25.32 5.62 8.74
N VAL A 88 25.66 4.61 9.54
CA VAL A 88 26.64 3.57 9.22
C VAL A 88 25.97 2.20 9.27
N VAL A 89 26.44 1.29 8.41
CA VAL A 89 25.87 -0.06 8.24
C VAL A 89 25.68 -0.79 9.58
N GLN A 90 26.64 -0.66 10.50
CA GLN A 90 26.61 -1.33 11.81
C GLN A 90 25.44 -0.89 12.69
N ASN A 91 25.05 0.39 12.63
CA ASN A 91 23.92 0.91 13.40
C ASN A 91 22.60 0.53 12.72
N ILE A 92 22.52 0.73 11.40
CA ILE A 92 21.32 0.46 10.59
C ILE A 92 20.89 -1.01 10.69
N LYS A 93 21.83 -1.96 10.65
CA LYS A 93 21.52 -3.40 10.74
C LYS A 93 20.69 -3.78 11.98
N LYS A 94 20.81 -3.04 13.08
CA LYS A 94 20.14 -3.33 14.36
C LYS A 94 18.64 -2.97 14.34
N HIS A 95 18.21 -2.11 13.42
CA HIS A 95 16.83 -1.64 13.35
C HIS A 95 15.90 -2.66 12.71
N SER A 96 14.59 -2.48 12.91
CA SER A 96 13.55 -3.35 12.39
C SER A 96 13.30 -3.12 10.90
N THR A 97 12.95 -4.16 10.15
CA THR A 97 12.44 -4.03 8.77
C THR A 97 10.97 -3.59 8.72
N ILE A 98 10.32 -3.38 9.87
CA ILE A 98 8.92 -2.97 9.98
C ILE A 98 8.87 -1.50 10.41
N HIS A 99 8.16 -0.67 9.67
CA HIS A 99 8.04 0.76 9.91
C HIS A 99 6.57 1.23 9.88
N PRO A 100 6.07 1.90 10.94
CA PRO A 100 4.65 2.27 11.04
C PRO A 100 4.20 3.35 10.04
N ARG A 101 5.15 4.08 9.44
CA ARG A 101 4.88 5.16 8.48
C ARG A 101 5.08 4.76 7.01
N CYS A 102 5.29 3.47 6.73
CA CYS A 102 5.50 2.97 5.38
C CYS A 102 4.23 3.05 4.52
N GLY A 103 4.40 3.37 3.22
CA GLY A 103 3.32 3.39 2.22
C GLY A 103 2.63 2.03 2.02
N THR A 104 3.27 0.91 2.35
CA THR A 104 2.59 -0.40 2.36
C THR A 104 1.44 -0.46 3.37
N ASN A 105 1.49 0.35 4.44
CA ASN A 105 0.36 0.50 5.35
C ASN A 105 -0.84 1.16 4.66
N PHE A 106 -0.58 2.14 3.78
CA PHE A 106 -1.62 2.78 2.98
C PHE A 106 -2.37 1.76 2.12
N ILE A 107 -1.68 0.82 1.47
CA ILE A 107 -2.32 -0.20 0.61
C ILE A 107 -3.32 -1.05 1.41
N MET A 108 -2.95 -1.49 2.60
CA MET A 108 -3.86 -2.30 3.43
C MET A 108 -5.05 -1.50 3.94
N ILE A 109 -4.82 -0.26 4.39
CA ILE A 109 -5.89 0.65 4.78
C ILE A 109 -6.82 0.89 3.59
N PHE A 110 -6.26 1.13 2.40
CA PHE A 110 -7.02 1.33 1.16
C PHE A 110 -7.90 0.15 0.80
N LEU A 111 -7.37 -1.08 0.90
CA LEU A 111 -8.16 -2.28 0.65
C LEU A 111 -9.31 -2.41 1.66
N ILE A 112 -9.05 -2.21 2.95
CA ILE A 112 -10.08 -2.31 4.00
C ILE A 112 -11.15 -1.23 3.84
N VAL A 113 -10.75 0.02 3.60
CA VAL A 113 -11.67 1.13 3.35
C VAL A 113 -12.48 0.88 2.08
N SER A 114 -11.87 0.32 1.03
CA SER A 114 -12.58 -0.11 -0.18
C SER A 114 -13.68 -1.12 0.17
N VAL A 115 -13.37 -2.16 0.96
CA VAL A 115 -14.38 -3.14 1.38
C VAL A 115 -15.55 -2.44 2.07
N ILE A 116 -15.28 -1.55 3.02
CA ILE A 116 -16.32 -0.84 3.77
C ILE A 116 -17.17 0.03 2.83
N VAL A 117 -16.54 0.90 2.03
CA VAL A 117 -17.24 1.84 1.14
C VAL A 117 -18.11 1.11 0.13
N PHE A 118 -17.58 0.07 -0.54
CA PHE A 118 -18.34 -0.68 -1.54
C PHE A 118 -19.41 -1.57 -0.91
N SER A 119 -19.21 -2.06 0.32
CA SER A 119 -20.27 -2.77 1.05
C SER A 119 -21.44 -1.83 1.38
N LEU A 120 -21.14 -0.62 1.87
CA LEU A 120 -22.16 0.37 2.19
C LEU A 120 -22.96 0.84 0.97
N LEU A 121 -22.31 0.94 -0.21
CA LEU A 121 -23.03 1.15 -1.46
C LEU A 121 -24.05 0.05 -1.76
N GLY A 122 -23.76 -1.19 -1.37
CA GLY A 122 -24.69 -2.30 -1.51
C GLY A 122 -25.97 -2.16 -0.69
N ILE A 123 -25.98 -1.30 0.33
CA ILE A 123 -27.20 -0.97 1.08
C ILE A 123 -28.15 -0.11 0.24
N ALA A 124 -27.61 0.71 -0.68
CA ALA A 124 -28.39 1.63 -1.50
C ALA A 124 -29.23 0.92 -2.59
N GLY A 125 -29.01 -0.38 -2.81
CA GLY A 125 -29.78 -1.20 -3.73
C GLY A 125 -28.91 -2.13 -4.58
N PRO A 126 -29.52 -3.07 -5.30
CA PRO A 126 -28.80 -3.99 -6.17
C PRO A 126 -28.15 -3.23 -7.33
N LEU A 127 -26.84 -3.40 -7.48
CA LEU A 127 -26.06 -2.81 -8.57
C LEU A 127 -25.86 -3.84 -9.68
N SER A 128 -26.16 -3.46 -10.92
CA SER A 128 -25.76 -4.24 -12.10
C SER A 128 -24.23 -4.38 -12.18
N ALA A 129 -23.75 -5.37 -12.94
CA ALA A 129 -22.31 -5.60 -13.09
C ALA A 129 -21.55 -4.35 -13.59
N ILE A 130 -22.18 -3.58 -14.48
CA ILE A 130 -21.59 -2.35 -15.05
C ILE A 130 -21.53 -1.25 -13.99
N GLU A 131 -22.62 -1.03 -13.25
CA GLU A 131 -22.67 -0.01 -12.19
C GLU A 131 -21.64 -0.27 -11.10
N ARG A 132 -21.37 -1.54 -10.77
CA ARG A 132 -20.28 -1.90 -9.83
C ARG A 132 -18.90 -1.52 -10.34
N VAL A 133 -18.64 -1.70 -11.63
CA VAL A 133 -17.35 -1.34 -12.23
C VAL A 133 -17.21 0.17 -12.25
N ILE A 134 -18.25 0.88 -12.69
CA ILE A 134 -18.27 2.35 -12.73
C ILE A 134 -18.08 2.92 -11.32
N SER A 135 -18.83 2.42 -10.32
CA SER A 135 -18.72 2.90 -8.94
C SER A 135 -17.31 2.72 -8.38
N ARG A 136 -16.65 1.59 -8.69
CA ARG A 136 -15.29 1.32 -8.26
C ARG A 136 -14.28 2.29 -8.83
N VAL A 137 -14.45 2.73 -10.07
CA VAL A 137 -13.56 3.70 -10.72
C VAL A 137 -13.85 5.13 -10.22
N VAL A 138 -15.12 5.52 -10.19
CA VAL A 138 -15.55 6.87 -9.80
C VAL A 138 -15.23 7.16 -8.33
N LEU A 139 -15.30 6.15 -7.46
CA LEU A 139 -15.07 6.32 -6.02
C LEU A 139 -13.61 6.15 -5.59
N ILE A 140 -12.67 5.87 -6.51
CA ILE A 140 -11.23 5.78 -6.19
C ILE A 140 -10.75 7.02 -5.41
N PRO A 141 -11.04 8.27 -5.84
CA PRO A 141 -10.58 9.46 -5.11
C PRO A 141 -11.12 9.53 -3.68
N ILE A 142 -12.38 9.15 -3.47
CA ILE A 142 -13.00 9.15 -2.13
C ILE A 142 -12.35 8.10 -1.23
N VAL A 143 -12.20 6.87 -1.74
CA VAL A 143 -11.54 5.79 -1.00
C VAL A 143 -10.10 6.15 -0.67
N MET A 144 -9.34 6.74 -1.61
CA MET A 144 -7.97 7.20 -1.37
C MET A 144 -7.92 8.29 -0.30
N GLY A 145 -8.80 9.29 -0.37
CA GLY A 145 -8.87 10.39 0.61
C GLY A 145 -9.17 9.87 2.02
N LEU A 146 -10.16 8.99 2.16
CA LEU A 146 -10.47 8.35 3.44
C LEU A 146 -9.28 7.54 3.96
N SER A 147 -8.62 6.78 3.09
CA SER A 147 -7.46 5.95 3.46
C SER A 147 -6.28 6.79 3.95
N TYR A 148 -6.06 7.95 3.33
CA TYR A 148 -5.03 8.90 3.75
C TYR A 148 -5.34 9.47 5.13
N GLU A 149 -6.58 9.88 5.38
CA GLU A 149 -6.98 10.39 6.69
C GLU A 149 -6.87 9.33 7.78
N PHE A 150 -7.24 8.07 7.50
CA PHE A 150 -7.01 6.96 8.44
C PHE A 150 -5.53 6.72 8.72
N LEU A 151 -4.67 6.75 7.69
CA LEU A 151 -3.22 6.61 7.86
C LEU A 151 -2.63 7.77 8.68
N ARG A 152 -3.04 9.00 8.38
CA ARG A 152 -2.64 10.20 9.12
C ARG A 152 -3.10 10.14 10.57
N ALA A 153 -4.33 9.71 10.82
CA ALA A 153 -4.86 9.51 12.17
C ALA A 153 -4.10 8.41 12.93
N ALA A 154 -3.79 7.29 12.27
CA ALA A 154 -3.07 6.17 12.89
C ALA A 154 -1.61 6.54 13.26
N SER A 155 -0.97 7.42 12.49
CA SER A 155 0.39 7.90 12.77
C SER A 155 0.47 8.95 13.89
N LYS A 156 -0.57 9.76 14.08
CA LYS A 156 -0.61 10.82 15.12
C LYS A 156 -1.38 10.43 16.40
N GLY A 157 -2.13 9.33 16.35
CA GLY A 157 -3.14 8.99 17.35
C GLY A 157 -2.68 8.21 18.58
N SER A 158 -3.65 7.96 19.46
CA SER A 158 -3.50 7.12 20.67
C SER A 158 -3.24 5.65 20.32
N ARG A 159 -2.90 4.82 21.33
CA ARG A 159 -2.65 3.37 21.14
C ARG A 159 -3.77 2.64 20.38
N LEU A 160 -5.01 3.11 20.52
CA LEU A 160 -6.17 2.53 19.83
C LEU A 160 -6.13 2.82 18.32
N LEU A 161 -5.74 4.01 17.90
CA LEU A 161 -5.63 4.37 16.48
C LEU A 161 -4.47 3.67 15.78
N ARG A 162 -3.44 3.26 16.53
CA ARG A 162 -2.35 2.41 15.99
C ARG A 162 -2.82 1.02 15.59
N VAL A 163 -3.95 0.54 16.11
CA VAL A 163 -4.57 -0.73 15.69
C VAL A 163 -4.90 -0.70 14.20
N LEU A 164 -5.26 0.47 13.65
CA LEU A 164 -5.55 0.63 12.23
C LEU A 164 -4.33 0.39 11.33
N SER A 165 -3.12 0.54 11.87
CA SER A 165 -1.88 0.24 11.13
C SER A 165 -1.48 -1.23 11.18
N LEU A 166 -2.04 -2.03 12.11
CA LEU A 166 -1.72 -3.45 12.24
C LEU A 166 -1.84 -4.25 10.93
N PRO A 167 -2.91 -4.14 10.13
CA PRO A 167 -2.98 -4.88 8.87
C PRO A 167 -1.82 -4.54 7.93
N GLY A 168 -1.40 -3.27 7.88
CA GLY A 168 -0.21 -2.85 7.13
C GLY A 168 1.09 -3.41 7.70
N LEU A 169 1.25 -3.45 9.02
CA LEU A 169 2.43 -4.05 9.65
C LEU A 169 2.51 -5.56 9.38
N ILE A 170 1.37 -6.25 9.32
CA ILE A 170 1.32 -7.67 8.94
C ILE A 170 1.77 -7.83 7.49
N LEU A 171 1.29 -6.98 6.58
CA LEU A 171 1.73 -7.01 5.18
C LEU A 171 3.23 -6.76 5.04
N GLN A 172 3.80 -5.84 5.83
CA GLN A 172 5.25 -5.60 5.82
C GLN A 172 6.07 -6.83 6.17
N LYS A 173 5.58 -7.74 7.02
CA LYS A 173 6.28 -9.02 7.29
C LYS A 173 6.43 -9.90 6.04
N MET A 174 5.62 -9.66 5.00
CA MET A 174 5.69 -10.36 3.71
C MET A 174 6.41 -9.54 2.64
N THR A 175 6.44 -8.21 2.77
CA THR A 175 6.97 -7.29 1.76
C THR A 175 8.27 -6.60 2.16
N THR A 176 8.88 -6.99 3.28
CA THR A 176 10.23 -6.58 3.68
C THR A 176 11.06 -7.80 4.03
N ALA A 177 12.37 -7.71 3.79
CA ALA A 177 13.32 -8.77 4.09
C ALA A 177 14.64 -8.17 4.59
N GLU A 178 15.46 -8.99 5.25
CA GLU A 178 16.76 -8.56 5.74
C GLU A 178 17.72 -8.21 4.59
N PRO A 179 18.22 -6.96 4.53
CA PRO A 179 19.11 -6.49 3.46
C PRO A 179 20.56 -6.91 3.67
N ASP A 180 21.32 -6.94 2.57
CA ASP A 180 22.77 -6.98 2.63
C ASP A 180 23.38 -5.57 2.84
N GLU A 181 24.70 -5.51 3.05
CA GLU A 181 25.41 -4.25 3.31
C GLU A 181 25.32 -3.27 2.14
N LYS A 182 25.40 -3.76 0.90
CA LYS A 182 25.32 -2.91 -0.31
C LYS A 182 23.94 -2.27 -0.46
N GLN A 183 22.90 -3.00 -0.09
CA GLN A 183 21.52 -2.47 -0.08
C GLN A 183 21.36 -1.39 0.99
N ILE A 184 21.96 -1.57 2.16
CA ILE A 184 21.99 -0.56 3.21
C ILE A 184 22.75 0.69 2.73
N GLU A 185 23.93 0.53 2.14
CA GLU A 185 24.70 1.64 1.56
C GLU A 185 23.89 2.41 0.51
N THR A 186 23.19 1.69 -0.37
CA THR A 186 22.29 2.30 -1.36
C THR A 186 21.18 3.12 -0.68
N ALA A 187 20.57 2.58 0.38
CA ALA A 187 19.53 3.27 1.13
C ALA A 187 20.06 4.51 1.88
N ILE A 188 21.29 4.46 2.42
CA ILE A 188 21.95 5.63 3.02
C ILE A 188 22.13 6.72 1.97
N SER A 189 22.70 6.39 0.81
CA SER A 189 22.92 7.37 -0.27
C SER A 189 21.60 7.96 -0.76
N ALA A 190 20.56 7.15 -0.92
CA ALA A 190 19.23 7.62 -1.32
C ALA A 190 18.62 8.57 -0.27
N LEU A 191 18.74 8.26 1.03
CA LEU A 191 18.22 9.12 2.09
C LEU A 191 18.99 10.44 2.17
N GLN A 192 20.32 10.41 2.06
CA GLN A 192 21.14 11.62 2.07
C GLN A 192 20.78 12.55 0.91
N ALA A 193 20.67 12.00 -0.31
CA ALA A 193 20.24 12.76 -1.48
C ALA A 193 18.86 13.39 -1.27
N ALA A 194 17.90 12.66 -0.70
CA ALA A 194 16.56 13.19 -0.42
C ALA A 194 16.57 14.33 0.62
N ILE A 195 17.43 14.23 1.64
CA ILE A 195 17.59 15.29 2.66
C ILE A 195 18.25 16.53 2.04
N GLU A 196 19.28 16.35 1.20
CA GLU A 196 19.95 17.44 0.49
C GLU A 196 18.96 18.19 -0.41
N GLU A 197 18.18 17.46 -1.22
CA GLU A 197 17.15 18.04 -2.08
C GLU A 197 16.12 18.85 -1.27
N GLN A 198 15.62 18.31 -0.16
CA GLN A 198 14.69 19.03 0.72
C GLN A 198 15.29 20.34 1.26
N ASN A 199 16.56 20.31 1.69
CA ASN A 199 17.24 21.49 2.20
C ASN A 199 17.44 22.54 1.10
N THR A 200 17.79 22.13 -0.12
CA THR A 200 17.94 23.05 -1.27
C THR A 200 16.60 23.69 -1.63
N SER A 201 15.53 22.91 -1.77
CA SER A 201 14.20 23.46 -2.05
C SER A 201 13.72 24.43 -0.98
N GLN A 202 14.01 24.15 0.29
CA GLN A 202 13.62 25.05 1.38
C GLN A 202 14.41 26.37 1.36
N GLN A 203 15.70 26.32 0.99
CA GLN A 203 16.51 27.53 0.77
C GLN A 203 16.07 28.34 -0.45
N GLU A 204 15.58 27.70 -1.52
CA GLU A 204 15.03 28.40 -2.69
C GLU A 204 13.72 29.12 -2.35
N ILE A 205 12.80 28.45 -1.64
CA ILE A 205 11.54 29.05 -1.16
C ILE A 205 11.83 30.26 -0.25
N GLU A 206 12.83 30.16 0.63
CA GLU A 206 13.22 31.26 1.53
C GLU A 206 13.87 32.43 0.77
N LYS A 207 14.58 32.16 -0.34
CA LYS A 207 15.21 33.19 -1.19
C LYS A 207 14.22 33.87 -2.15
N GLU A 208 13.25 33.14 -2.68
CA GLU A 208 12.26 33.69 -3.63
C GLU A 208 11.09 34.40 -2.92
N GLY A 209 10.93 34.18 -1.60
CA GLY A 209 9.90 34.83 -0.79
C GLY A 209 8.47 34.40 -1.17
N PRO A 210 7.46 34.68 -0.34
CA PRO A 210 6.06 34.40 -0.65
C PRO A 210 5.48 35.43 -1.62
N GLU A 211 6.09 35.65 -2.79
CA GLU A 211 5.54 36.52 -3.85
C GLU A 211 4.59 35.77 -4.81
N PHE A 212 3.99 34.66 -4.37
CA PHE A 212 3.02 33.89 -5.19
C PHE A 212 1.55 34.14 -4.85
N PHE A 213 1.27 35.06 -3.92
CA PHE A 213 -0.08 35.57 -3.65
C PHE A 213 -0.07 37.11 -3.64
N GLY A 214 0.18 37.69 -4.82
CA GLY A 214 -0.26 39.05 -5.15
C GLY A 214 -1.75 39.09 -5.44
#